data_AF-A0A920ATI8-F1
#
_entry.id   AF-A0A920ATI8-F1
#
_cell.length_a   1.000
_cell.length_b   1.000
_cell.length_c   1.000
_cell.angle_alpha   90.00
_cell.angle_beta   90.00
_cell.angle_gamma   90.00
#
_symmetry.space_group_name_H-M   'P 1'
#
loop_
_entity.id
_entity.type
_entity.pdbx_description
1 polymer ?
#
loop_
_entity_poly.entity_id
_entity_poly.type
_entity_poly.pdbx_seq_one_letter_code
_entity_poly.pdbx_strand_id
1 'polypeptide(L)'
;MKSEFIAENQSDIDSLILSFFSLIKFINPNLGKDQFLIGTNDWLVSKTKNVSKKLICVCTDGKIKNTENIFAITKDEALYFAKKITLAEKLNVKGISEIDNYKEDTKLVDFISNLKIFFNDKKISYIPEGYNGLLLLSHDIDYIQTNMMYRLGRIYYLLIYLRLGKFKMFFQNFIHFSKQVFIEKDWKHVKMLEIEKEFNITSTWFFFSRITENKKLFNPNYELKNNMVVDLMQKIKNNNSEIALHASPESAFNSIILNKEKANLASYSNEVISGNRHHMGRFNPKISFDIWIENEFEYDASFLANDKFMDITSTKHFFKIFNTSGNKSLIEFPTQWMDVQYLNFSAYDEKKFKSETFKVIDNAYNNNQVLSMNWHGVPYKWYTDVYREVIDYCIQKGFLICGYRDYLENIKD
;
A
#
# COMPACT_ATOMS: atom_id res chain seq x y z
N MET A 1 -4.05 -5.44 -24.40
CA MET A 1 -4.48 -5.87 -23.05
C MET A 1 -5.96 -6.21 -22.95
N LYS A 2 -6.91 -5.57 -23.67
CA LYS A 2 -8.24 -6.19 -23.94
C LYS A 2 -8.13 -7.62 -24.53
N SER A 3 -6.99 -7.94 -25.12
CA SER A 3 -6.56 -9.25 -25.62
C SER A 3 -6.20 -10.29 -24.54
N GLU A 4 -6.17 -9.93 -23.26
CA GLU A 4 -5.91 -10.89 -22.16
C GLU A 4 -7.17 -11.54 -21.58
N PHE A 5 -8.34 -11.14 -22.08
CA PHE A 5 -9.66 -11.58 -21.62
C PHE A 5 -10.49 -12.00 -22.82
N ILE A 6 -11.30 -13.05 -22.67
CA ILE A 6 -12.24 -13.45 -23.72
C ILE A 6 -13.62 -12.96 -23.31
N ALA A 7 -14.10 -11.93 -23.99
CA ALA A 7 -15.43 -11.39 -23.78
C ALA A 7 -16.33 -11.64 -24.99
N GLU A 8 -17.60 -11.96 -24.74
CA GLU A 8 -18.65 -11.99 -25.76
C GLU A 8 -18.82 -10.60 -26.41
N ASN A 9 -18.79 -9.54 -25.59
CA ASN A 9 -18.81 -8.16 -26.05
C ASN A 9 -17.69 -7.32 -25.41
N GLN A 10 -16.92 -6.63 -26.25
CA GLN A 10 -15.79 -5.79 -25.81
C GLN A 10 -16.19 -4.56 -24.98
N SER A 11 -17.47 -4.16 -25.01
CA SER A 11 -17.99 -3.11 -24.12
C SER A 11 -18.11 -3.56 -22.66
N ASP A 12 -18.05 -4.87 -22.39
CA ASP A 12 -18.10 -5.40 -21.02
C ASP A 12 -16.75 -5.34 -20.29
N ILE A 13 -15.67 -5.03 -21.00
CA ILE A 13 -14.33 -4.86 -20.43
C ILE A 13 -14.08 -3.37 -20.17
N ASP A 14 -14.20 -2.97 -18.90
CA ASP A 14 -13.81 -1.65 -18.40
C ASP A 14 -12.60 -1.72 -17.45
N SER A 15 -12.08 -0.56 -17.05
CA SER A 15 -10.88 -0.44 -16.20
C SER A 15 -11.04 -1.05 -14.80
N LEU A 16 -12.26 -1.07 -14.25
CA LEU A 16 -12.54 -1.68 -12.95
C LEU A 16 -12.50 -3.20 -13.06
N ILE A 17 -13.13 -3.76 -14.10
CA ILE A 17 -13.08 -5.20 -14.38
C ILE A 17 -11.63 -5.66 -14.64
N LEU A 18 -10.84 -4.86 -15.36
CA LEU A 18 -9.41 -5.15 -15.55
C LEU A 18 -8.64 -5.16 -14.22
N SER A 19 -8.87 -4.18 -13.34
CA SER A 19 -8.24 -4.10 -12.02
C SER A 19 -8.67 -5.26 -11.11
N PHE A 20 -9.91 -5.70 -11.21
CA PHE A 20 -10.45 -6.86 -10.51
C PHE A 20 -9.80 -8.17 -10.95
N PHE A 21 -9.72 -8.43 -12.26
CA PHE A 21 -9.03 -9.63 -12.74
C PHE A 21 -7.54 -9.61 -12.47
N SER A 22 -6.95 -8.43 -12.51
CA SER A 22 -5.57 -8.22 -12.10
C SER A 22 -5.36 -8.73 -10.68
N LEU A 23 -6.19 -8.30 -9.71
CA LEU A 23 -6.16 -8.87 -8.36
C LEU A 23 -6.29 -10.40 -8.35
N ILE A 24 -7.22 -10.98 -9.11
CA ILE A 24 -7.38 -12.44 -9.15
C ILE A 24 -6.12 -13.12 -9.68
N LYS A 25 -5.48 -12.54 -10.69
CA LYS A 25 -4.18 -12.98 -11.19
C LYS A 25 -3.07 -12.81 -10.16
N PHE A 26 -3.18 -11.84 -9.24
CA PHE A 26 -2.31 -11.79 -8.06
C PHE A 26 -2.64 -12.86 -7.02
N ILE A 27 -3.90 -13.26 -6.88
CA ILE A 27 -4.22 -14.41 -6.01
C ILE A 27 -3.68 -15.71 -6.62
N ASN A 28 -3.71 -15.85 -7.95
CA ASN A 28 -3.15 -17.00 -8.67
C ASN A 28 -2.43 -16.57 -9.97
N PRO A 29 -1.09 -16.44 -9.96
CA PRO A 29 -0.33 -15.95 -11.10
C PRO A 29 -0.22 -16.96 -12.26
N ASN A 30 -0.53 -18.24 -12.02
CA ASN A 30 -0.50 -19.28 -13.04
C ASN A 30 -1.69 -19.22 -14.00
N LEU A 31 -2.64 -18.30 -13.78
CA LEU A 31 -3.78 -18.10 -14.66
C LEU A 31 -3.35 -17.50 -16.00
N GLY A 32 -3.58 -18.28 -17.07
CA GLY A 32 -3.43 -17.88 -18.45
C GLY A 32 -4.55 -16.97 -18.96
N LYS A 33 -4.30 -16.36 -20.12
CA LYS A 33 -5.23 -15.41 -20.77
C LYS A 33 -6.57 -16.05 -21.19
N ASP A 34 -6.57 -17.37 -21.43
CA ASP A 34 -7.76 -18.15 -21.79
C ASP A 34 -8.64 -18.54 -20.59
N GLN A 35 -8.23 -18.18 -19.36
CA GLN A 35 -8.90 -18.58 -18.12
C GLN A 35 -9.85 -17.52 -17.55
N PHE A 36 -9.93 -16.35 -18.17
CA PHE A 36 -10.85 -15.28 -17.80
C PHE A 36 -11.90 -15.05 -18.90
N LEU A 37 -13.16 -15.34 -18.59
CA LEU A 37 -14.28 -15.26 -19.52
C LEU A 37 -15.32 -14.23 -19.06
N ILE A 38 -15.88 -13.46 -19.99
CA ILE A 38 -16.96 -12.51 -19.74
C ILE A 38 -18.07 -12.70 -20.78
N GLY A 39 -19.30 -12.97 -20.38
CA GLY A 39 -20.40 -13.10 -21.34
C GLY A 39 -21.69 -13.58 -20.72
N THR A 40 -22.70 -13.78 -21.56
CA THR A 40 -23.98 -14.39 -21.15
C THR A 40 -23.77 -15.82 -20.70
N ASN A 41 -24.70 -16.36 -19.90
CA ASN A 41 -24.60 -17.73 -19.42
C ASN A 41 -24.56 -18.73 -20.58
N ASP A 42 -25.34 -18.52 -21.64
CA ASP A 42 -25.36 -19.43 -22.80
C ASP A 42 -24.02 -19.41 -23.55
N TRP A 43 -23.43 -18.22 -23.72
CA TRP A 43 -22.10 -18.09 -24.31
C TRP A 43 -21.03 -18.72 -23.43
N LEU A 44 -21.03 -18.48 -22.12
CA LEU A 44 -20.11 -19.08 -21.17
C LEU A 44 -20.25 -20.61 -21.16
N VAL A 45 -21.46 -21.15 -21.15
CA VAL A 45 -21.72 -22.59 -21.27
C VAL A 45 -21.13 -23.13 -22.58
N SER A 46 -21.26 -22.40 -23.69
CA SER A 46 -20.65 -22.82 -24.96
C SER A 46 -19.12 -22.89 -24.91
N LYS A 47 -18.48 -22.01 -24.14
CA LYS A 47 -17.01 -21.93 -23.97
C LYS A 47 -16.46 -22.87 -22.92
N THR A 48 -17.31 -23.30 -21.97
CA THR A 48 -16.92 -24.10 -20.82
C THR A 48 -17.22 -25.59 -20.97
N LYS A 49 -17.83 -26.00 -22.10
CA LYS A 49 -18.02 -27.43 -22.43
C LYS A 49 -16.67 -28.15 -22.48
N ASN A 50 -16.52 -29.18 -21.63
CA ASN A 50 -15.34 -30.05 -21.54
C ASN A 50 -14.03 -29.37 -21.10
N VAL A 51 -14.10 -28.35 -20.25
CA VAL A 51 -12.89 -27.68 -19.75
C VAL A 51 -12.28 -28.42 -18.57
N SER A 52 -10.99 -28.76 -18.70
CA SER A 52 -10.16 -29.37 -17.65
C SER A 52 -9.39 -28.35 -16.80
N LYS A 53 -9.31 -27.08 -17.23
CA LYS A 53 -8.64 -26.00 -16.51
C LYS A 53 -9.61 -25.24 -15.60
N LYS A 54 -9.10 -24.63 -14.53
CA LYS A 54 -9.88 -23.69 -13.70
C LYS A 54 -10.17 -22.41 -14.48
N LEU A 55 -11.42 -21.96 -14.49
CA LEU A 55 -11.88 -20.75 -15.19
C LEU A 55 -12.54 -19.78 -14.22
N ILE A 56 -12.33 -18.49 -14.45
CA ILE A 56 -13.01 -17.39 -13.79
C ILE A 56 -13.96 -16.75 -14.79
N CYS A 57 -15.25 -16.77 -14.47
CA CYS A 57 -16.31 -16.32 -15.36
C CYS A 57 -17.07 -15.14 -14.76
N VAL A 58 -17.24 -14.07 -15.53
CA VAL A 58 -18.14 -12.95 -15.19
C VAL A 58 -19.36 -13.03 -16.08
N CYS A 59 -20.51 -13.34 -15.48
CA CYS A 59 -21.77 -13.54 -16.18
C CYS A 59 -22.56 -12.23 -16.32
N THR A 60 -22.90 -11.86 -17.55
CA THR A 60 -23.56 -10.57 -17.86
C THR A 60 -25.09 -10.61 -17.75
N ASP A 61 -25.71 -11.80 -17.77
CA ASP A 61 -27.17 -11.97 -17.67
C ASP A 61 -27.67 -12.45 -16.28
N GLY A 62 -26.74 -12.57 -15.31
CA GLY A 62 -27.04 -12.85 -13.91
C GLY A 62 -27.20 -14.32 -13.53
N LYS A 63 -27.09 -15.27 -14.47
CA LYS A 63 -27.18 -16.71 -14.15
C LYS A 63 -25.80 -17.29 -13.85
N ILE A 64 -25.62 -17.79 -12.62
CA ILE A 64 -24.35 -18.37 -12.16
C ILE A 64 -24.46 -19.89 -12.10
N LYS A 65 -23.42 -20.58 -12.58
CA LYS A 65 -23.19 -22.01 -12.30
C LYS A 65 -21.73 -22.25 -11.92
N ASN A 66 -21.48 -22.39 -10.63
CA ASN A 66 -20.18 -22.82 -10.11
C ASN A 66 -20.02 -24.34 -10.30
N THR A 67 -18.81 -24.76 -10.65
CA THR A 67 -18.40 -26.17 -10.70
C THR A 67 -16.98 -26.29 -10.12
N GLU A 68 -16.45 -27.50 -10.00
CA GLU A 68 -15.07 -27.72 -9.54
C GLU A 68 -14.03 -26.95 -10.35
N ASN A 69 -14.29 -26.73 -11.65
CA ASN A 69 -13.39 -26.03 -12.56
C ASN A 69 -13.87 -24.63 -12.97
N ILE A 70 -15.01 -24.16 -12.47
CA ILE A 70 -15.59 -22.87 -12.88
C ILE A 70 -15.99 -22.08 -11.63
N PHE A 71 -15.36 -20.92 -11.46
CA PHE A 71 -15.77 -19.90 -10.50
C PHE A 71 -16.45 -18.77 -11.25
N ALA A 72 -17.78 -18.75 -11.19
CA ALA A 72 -18.63 -17.79 -11.86
C ALA A 72 -19.23 -16.80 -10.85
N ILE A 73 -19.23 -15.52 -11.24
CA ILE A 73 -19.89 -14.42 -10.52
C ILE A 73 -20.70 -13.57 -11.48
N THR A 74 -21.66 -12.80 -10.99
CA THR A 74 -22.36 -11.82 -11.82
C THR A 74 -21.46 -10.62 -12.14
N LYS A 75 -21.77 -9.91 -13.24
CA LYS A 75 -21.14 -8.62 -13.56
C LYS A 75 -21.31 -7.60 -12.43
N ASP A 76 -22.46 -7.57 -11.78
CA ASP A 76 -22.72 -6.66 -10.67
C ASP A 76 -21.85 -6.97 -9.44
N GLU A 77 -21.65 -8.24 -9.12
CA GLU A 77 -20.72 -8.65 -8.06
C GLU A 77 -19.27 -8.33 -8.43
N ALA A 78 -18.85 -8.60 -9.67
CA ALA A 78 -17.51 -8.25 -10.15
C ALA A 78 -17.25 -6.74 -10.01
N LEU A 79 -18.20 -5.91 -10.44
CA LEU A 79 -18.13 -4.46 -10.31
C LEU A 79 -18.15 -4.01 -8.85
N TYR A 80 -18.96 -4.65 -8.00
CA TYR A 80 -18.98 -4.39 -6.57
C TYR A 80 -17.60 -4.62 -5.96
N PHE A 81 -17.00 -5.79 -6.15
CA PHE A 81 -15.68 -6.11 -5.62
C PHE A 81 -14.62 -5.17 -6.20
N ALA A 82 -14.64 -4.93 -7.51
CA ALA A 82 -13.71 -4.03 -8.19
C ALA A 82 -13.72 -2.63 -7.56
N LYS A 83 -14.90 -2.07 -7.29
CA LYS A 83 -15.06 -0.76 -6.65
C LYS A 83 -14.57 -0.73 -5.21
N LYS A 84 -14.66 -1.85 -4.48
CA LYS A 84 -14.13 -1.96 -3.11
C LYS A 84 -12.62 -2.03 -3.10
N ILE A 85 -12.03 -2.85 -3.97
CA ILE A 85 -10.59 -3.05 -4.09
C ILE A 85 -9.92 -1.75 -4.55
N THR A 86 -10.47 -1.09 -5.58
CA THR A 86 -9.92 0.14 -6.15
C THR A 86 -10.40 1.41 -5.44
N LEU A 87 -11.31 1.29 -4.46
CA LEU A 87 -11.94 2.42 -3.78
C LEU A 87 -12.70 3.38 -4.71
N ALA A 88 -13.04 2.98 -5.93
CA ALA A 88 -13.64 3.84 -6.96
C ALA A 88 -14.97 4.53 -6.57
N GLU A 89 -15.68 4.02 -5.57
CA GLU A 89 -16.89 4.66 -5.03
C GLU A 89 -16.61 5.84 -4.09
N LYS A 90 -15.40 5.96 -3.55
CA LYS A 90 -15.04 6.97 -2.56
C LYS A 90 -14.62 8.26 -3.24
N LEU A 91 -15.45 9.29 -3.10
CA LEU A 91 -15.10 10.67 -3.48
C LEU A 91 -14.16 11.23 -2.40
N ASN A 92 -12.92 11.53 -2.78
CA ASN A 92 -11.84 12.02 -1.90
C ASN A 92 -11.57 11.10 -0.71
N VAL A 93 -10.69 10.11 -0.91
CA VAL A 93 -10.17 9.26 0.16
C VAL A 93 -9.24 10.13 1.01
N LYS A 94 -9.59 10.35 2.29
CA LYS A 94 -8.76 11.09 3.25
C LYS A 94 -7.88 10.13 4.07
N GLY A 95 -7.24 9.19 3.39
CA GLY A 95 -6.90 7.90 3.98
C GLY A 95 -8.17 7.09 4.28
N ILE A 96 -8.02 5.79 4.51
CA ILE A 96 -9.11 4.99 5.04
C ILE A 96 -9.10 5.12 6.56
N SER A 97 -10.22 5.50 7.16
CA SER A 97 -10.25 5.77 8.58
C SER A 97 -11.54 5.34 9.27
N GLU A 98 -11.42 4.90 10.54
CA GLU A 98 -12.59 4.67 11.40
C GLU A 98 -13.33 5.98 11.70
N ILE A 99 -12.60 7.11 11.75
CA ILE A 99 -13.18 8.45 11.87
C ILE A 99 -14.10 8.75 10.67
N ASP A 100 -13.82 8.17 9.51
CA ASP A 100 -14.62 8.29 8.29
C ASP A 100 -15.62 7.13 8.10
N ASN A 101 -15.92 6.37 9.18
CA ASN A 101 -16.84 5.22 9.20
C ASN A 101 -16.48 4.11 8.20
N TYR A 102 -15.21 3.94 7.86
CA TYR A 102 -14.81 2.79 7.04
C TYR A 102 -15.01 1.49 7.82
N LYS A 103 -15.73 0.53 7.22
CA LYS A 103 -15.87 -0.84 7.70
C LYS A 103 -15.35 -1.80 6.64
N GLU A 104 -14.66 -2.82 7.11
CA GLU A 104 -14.23 -3.94 6.28
C GLU A 104 -15.44 -4.58 5.61
N ASP A 105 -15.27 -4.94 4.34
CA ASP A 105 -16.32 -5.50 3.52
C ASP A 105 -16.29 -7.03 3.61
N THR A 106 -17.08 -7.60 4.53
CA THR A 106 -17.08 -9.06 4.77
C THR A 106 -17.38 -9.85 3.51
N LYS A 107 -18.18 -9.31 2.57
CA LYS A 107 -18.43 -9.97 1.28
C LYS A 107 -17.15 -10.09 0.45
N LEU A 108 -16.30 -9.06 0.44
CA LEU A 108 -15.02 -9.10 -0.28
C LEU A 108 -14.07 -10.10 0.37
N VAL A 109 -14.03 -10.14 1.70
CA VAL A 109 -13.22 -11.10 2.47
C VAL A 109 -13.65 -12.54 2.18
N ASP A 110 -14.95 -12.81 2.22
CA ASP A 110 -15.53 -14.12 1.91
C ASP A 110 -15.25 -14.50 0.45
N PHE A 111 -15.37 -13.55 -0.48
CA PHE A 111 -15.05 -13.75 -1.89
C PHE A 111 -13.59 -14.16 -2.10
N ILE A 112 -12.64 -13.43 -1.52
CA ILE A 112 -11.21 -13.76 -1.62
C ILE A 112 -10.91 -15.12 -0.97
N SER A 113 -11.54 -15.41 0.17
CA SER A 113 -11.40 -16.70 0.85
C SER A 113 -11.91 -17.85 -0.01
N ASN A 114 -13.08 -17.69 -0.63
CA ASN A 114 -13.66 -18.67 -1.55
C ASN A 114 -12.81 -18.85 -2.82
N LEU A 115 -12.22 -17.79 -3.36
CA LEU A 115 -11.28 -17.87 -4.48
C LEU A 115 -10.04 -18.69 -4.11
N LYS A 116 -9.45 -18.45 -2.94
CA LYS A 116 -8.28 -19.21 -2.46
C LYS A 116 -8.60 -20.71 -2.31
N ILE A 117 -9.79 -21.02 -1.77
CA ILE A 117 -10.30 -22.40 -1.69
C ILE A 117 -10.47 -22.99 -3.10
N PHE A 118 -11.09 -22.25 -4.02
CA PHE A 118 -11.31 -22.68 -5.39
C PHE A 118 -10.01 -23.03 -6.10
N PHE A 119 -8.96 -22.23 -5.95
CA PHE A 119 -7.67 -22.54 -6.54
C PHE A 119 -6.94 -23.71 -5.87
N ASN A 120 -7.41 -24.18 -4.71
CA ASN A 120 -6.69 -25.13 -3.85
C ASN A 120 -5.29 -24.60 -3.53
N ASP A 121 -5.18 -23.27 -3.39
CA ASP A 121 -3.90 -22.59 -3.36
C ASP A 121 -3.27 -22.75 -1.98
N LYS A 122 -2.42 -23.77 -1.87
CA LYS A 122 -1.53 -23.94 -0.71
C LYS A 122 -0.13 -23.41 -0.93
N LYS A 123 0.29 -23.04 -2.15
CA LYS A 123 1.69 -22.66 -2.41
C LYS A 123 1.90 -22.09 -3.81
N ILE A 124 1.43 -20.87 -4.05
CA ILE A 124 2.05 -20.01 -5.07
C ILE A 124 2.19 -18.65 -4.42
N SER A 125 3.44 -18.23 -4.29
CA SER A 125 3.78 -17.05 -3.53
C SER A 125 4.60 -16.12 -4.39
N TYR A 126 4.26 -14.85 -4.32
CA TYR A 126 5.13 -13.75 -4.73
C TYR A 126 6.35 -13.58 -3.82
N ILE A 127 6.43 -14.40 -2.78
CA ILE A 127 7.67 -14.68 -2.07
C ILE A 127 8.58 -15.41 -3.07
N PRO A 128 9.72 -14.82 -3.46
CA PRO A 128 10.63 -15.46 -4.39
C PRO A 128 11.11 -16.82 -3.89
N GLU A 129 11.52 -17.68 -4.83
CA GLU A 129 12.02 -19.02 -4.50
C GLU A 129 13.18 -18.93 -3.48
N GLY A 130 13.16 -19.82 -2.49
CA GLY A 130 14.14 -19.84 -1.40
C GLY A 130 13.75 -19.03 -0.16
N TYR A 131 12.65 -18.27 -0.20
CA TYR A 131 12.14 -17.51 0.95
C TYR A 131 10.82 -18.05 1.48
N ASN A 132 10.56 -17.82 2.76
CA ASN A 132 9.33 -18.21 3.45
C ASN A 132 8.36 -17.01 3.67
N GLY A 133 8.84 -15.79 3.43
CA GLY A 133 8.09 -14.54 3.62
C GLY A 133 8.63 -13.44 2.70
N LEU A 134 7.83 -12.39 2.47
CA LEU A 134 8.27 -11.18 1.79
C LEU A 134 7.87 -9.96 2.62
N LEU A 135 8.86 -9.14 2.95
CA LEU A 135 8.70 -7.86 3.60
C LEU A 135 9.14 -6.75 2.64
N LEU A 136 8.19 -5.97 2.15
CA LEU A 136 8.43 -4.73 1.44
C LEU A 136 8.61 -3.62 2.47
N LEU A 137 9.84 -3.14 2.59
CA LEU A 137 10.26 -2.19 3.61
C LEU A 137 10.31 -0.78 3.04
N SER A 138 9.68 0.16 3.73
CA SER A 138 9.64 1.56 3.30
C SER A 138 9.67 2.56 4.44
N HIS A 139 10.05 3.79 4.11
CA HIS A 139 10.15 4.90 5.04
C HIS A 139 9.53 6.17 4.48
N ASP A 140 8.68 6.84 5.25
CA ASP A 140 8.15 8.16 4.90
C ASP A 140 8.94 9.25 5.64
N ILE A 141 9.59 10.12 4.86
CA ILE A 141 10.34 11.25 5.40
C ILE A 141 9.40 12.44 5.57
N ASP A 142 8.66 12.46 6.69
CA ASP A 142 7.77 13.58 7.03
C ASP A 142 8.52 14.73 7.73
N TYR A 143 9.55 14.38 8.49
CA TYR A 143 10.33 15.32 9.28
C TYR A 143 11.81 14.91 9.28
N ILE A 144 12.68 15.91 9.23
CA ILE A 144 14.13 15.73 9.37
C ILE A 144 14.61 16.06 10.78
N GLN A 145 13.89 16.98 11.45
CA GLN A 145 14.14 17.37 12.83
C GLN A 145 12.82 17.67 13.54
N THR A 146 12.75 17.36 14.83
CA THR A 146 11.59 17.68 15.64
C THR A 146 11.48 19.19 15.84
N ASN A 147 10.36 19.77 15.42
CA ASN A 147 10.03 21.17 15.61
C ASN A 147 8.80 21.35 16.52
N MET A 148 8.51 22.59 16.90
CA MET A 148 7.37 22.88 17.79
C MET A 148 6.04 22.50 17.14
N MET A 149 5.90 22.61 15.81
CA MET A 149 4.67 22.23 15.11
C MET A 149 4.41 20.73 15.21
N TYR A 150 5.43 19.88 15.09
CA TYR A 150 5.30 18.45 15.34
C TYR A 150 4.79 18.18 16.76
N ARG A 151 5.40 18.82 17.77
CA ARG A 151 5.02 18.65 19.18
C ARG A 151 3.58 19.09 19.44
N LEU A 152 3.16 20.23 18.89
CA LEU A 152 1.78 20.71 19.00
C LEU A 152 0.79 19.84 18.23
N GLY A 153 1.20 19.26 17.10
CA GLY A 153 0.43 18.27 16.35
C GLY A 153 0.06 17.04 17.20
N ARG A 154 0.89 16.66 18.16
CA ARG A 154 0.61 15.57 19.11
C ARG A 154 -0.55 15.90 20.05
N ILE A 155 -0.60 17.15 20.52
CA ILE A 155 -1.73 17.65 21.31
C ILE A 155 -3.00 17.65 20.48
N TYR A 156 -2.92 18.01 19.20
CA TYR A 156 -4.07 17.93 18.29
C TYR A 156 -4.66 16.51 18.19
N TYR A 157 -3.84 15.47 18.07
CA TYR A 157 -4.32 14.07 18.08
C TYR A 157 -5.04 13.71 19.38
N LEU A 158 -4.51 14.16 20.52
CA LEU A 158 -5.19 13.98 21.80
C LEU A 158 -6.56 14.69 21.81
N LEU A 159 -6.63 15.94 21.32
CA LEU A 159 -7.87 16.73 21.25
C LEU A 159 -8.92 16.15 20.29
N ILE A 160 -8.50 15.41 19.25
CA ILE A 160 -9.43 14.69 18.37
C ILE A 160 -10.34 13.75 19.16
N TYR A 161 -9.85 13.07 20.21
CA TYR A 161 -10.71 12.20 21.01
C TYR A 161 -11.86 12.94 21.68
N LEU A 162 -11.63 14.17 22.15
CA LEU A 162 -12.70 15.01 22.71
C LEU A 162 -13.71 15.39 21.64
N ARG A 163 -13.23 15.82 20.46
CA ARG A 163 -14.10 16.16 19.32
C ARG A 163 -14.98 14.99 18.90
N LEU A 164 -14.48 13.76 18.99
CA LEU A 164 -15.19 12.54 18.65
C LEU A 164 -16.04 11.97 19.80
N GLY A 165 -16.14 12.67 20.94
CA GLY A 165 -16.86 12.19 22.13
C GLY A 165 -16.21 10.99 22.82
N LYS A 166 -14.97 10.63 22.45
CA LYS A 166 -14.21 9.49 23.00
C LYS A 166 -13.44 9.90 24.27
N PHE A 167 -14.14 10.44 25.28
CA PHE A 167 -13.54 10.97 26.52
C PHE A 167 -12.66 9.96 27.27
N LYS A 168 -13.06 8.68 27.31
CA LYS A 168 -12.27 7.62 27.93
C LYS A 168 -10.88 7.49 27.27
N MET A 169 -10.83 7.52 25.93
CA MET A 169 -9.57 7.45 25.19
C MET A 169 -8.70 8.69 25.42
N PHE A 170 -9.30 9.87 25.55
CA PHE A 170 -8.57 11.09 25.90
C PHE A 170 -7.78 10.91 27.21
N PHE A 171 -8.45 10.53 28.30
CA PHE A 171 -7.77 10.38 29.59
C PHE A 171 -6.78 9.22 29.63
N GLN A 172 -7.10 8.10 28.96
CA GLN A 172 -6.19 6.96 28.83
C GLN A 172 -4.88 7.34 28.13
N ASN A 173 -4.97 8.17 27.09
CA ASN A 173 -3.81 8.53 26.26
C ASN A 173 -3.14 9.84 26.68
N PHE A 174 -3.69 10.58 27.66
CA PHE A 174 -3.17 11.88 28.10
C PHE A 174 -1.68 11.82 28.48
N ILE A 175 -1.28 10.80 29.24
CA ILE A 175 0.11 10.61 29.68
C ILE A 175 1.04 10.32 28.49
N HIS A 176 0.57 9.55 27.51
CA HIS A 176 1.36 9.22 26.31
C HIS A 176 1.65 10.47 25.49
N PHE A 177 0.63 11.27 25.20
CA PHE A 177 0.78 12.47 24.40
C PHE A 177 1.50 13.61 25.13
N SER A 178 1.36 13.72 26.46
CA SER A 178 2.11 14.71 27.22
C SER A 178 3.62 14.41 27.22
N LYS A 179 4.01 13.13 27.30
CA LYS A 179 5.42 12.71 27.18
C LYS A 179 6.03 13.02 25.83
N GLN A 180 5.26 12.99 24.75
CA GLN A 180 5.75 13.27 23.39
C GLN A 180 6.17 14.72 23.17
N VAL A 181 5.74 15.67 24.02
CA VAL A 181 6.24 17.05 24.00
C VAL A 181 7.75 17.10 24.30
N PHE A 182 8.26 16.11 25.02
CA PHE A 182 9.67 15.97 25.42
C PHE A 182 10.46 15.00 24.54
N ILE A 183 9.90 14.54 23.43
CA ILE A 183 10.59 13.62 22.52
C ILE A 183 11.87 14.27 21.94
N GLU A 184 12.86 13.43 21.65
CA GLU A 184 14.16 13.86 21.13
C GLU A 184 14.01 14.64 19.82
N LYS A 185 15.05 15.41 19.51
CA LYS A 185 15.09 16.20 18.27
C LYS A 185 15.52 15.40 17.04
N ASP A 186 16.28 14.34 17.29
CA ASP A 186 17.00 13.59 16.28
C ASP A 186 16.17 12.43 15.75
N TRP A 187 15.73 12.56 14.51
CA TRP A 187 14.97 11.54 13.79
C TRP A 187 15.90 10.40 13.39
N LYS A 188 15.41 9.16 13.52
CA LYS A 188 16.25 7.97 13.51
C LYS A 188 16.57 7.43 12.11
N HIS A 189 16.26 8.19 11.05
CA HIS A 189 16.45 7.82 9.64
C HIS A 189 17.85 7.26 9.34
N VAL A 190 18.90 7.99 9.72
CA VAL A 190 20.29 7.57 9.48
C VAL A 190 20.59 6.25 10.21
N LYS A 191 20.12 6.11 11.45
CA LYS A 191 20.37 4.90 12.24
C LYS A 191 19.64 3.68 11.68
N MET A 192 18.43 3.87 11.16
CA MET A 192 17.69 2.80 10.48
C MET A 192 18.43 2.35 9.22
N LEU A 193 18.91 3.29 8.40
CA LEU A 193 19.69 2.96 7.21
C LEU A 193 21.02 2.25 7.55
N GLU A 194 21.68 2.63 8.64
CA GLU A 194 22.85 1.88 9.13
C GLU A 194 22.50 0.43 9.49
N ILE A 195 21.35 0.21 10.15
CA ILE A 195 20.84 -1.14 10.47
C ILE A 195 20.59 -1.91 9.17
N GLU A 196 19.91 -1.32 8.18
CA GLU A 196 19.66 -1.95 6.88
C GLU A 196 20.97 -2.38 6.19
N LYS A 197 21.99 -1.51 6.22
CA LYS A 197 23.31 -1.80 5.66
C LYS A 197 24.00 -2.96 6.38
N GLU A 198 23.90 -3.02 7.71
CA GLU A 198 24.47 -4.13 8.51
C GLU A 198 23.85 -5.49 8.15
N PHE A 199 22.55 -5.51 7.83
CA PHE A 199 21.85 -6.72 7.37
C PHE A 199 21.92 -6.93 5.86
N ASN A 200 22.58 -6.04 5.10
CA ASN A 200 22.66 -6.06 3.65
C ASN A 200 21.28 -6.13 2.97
N ILE A 201 20.35 -5.32 3.44
CA ILE A 201 19.01 -5.16 2.88
C ILE A 201 18.81 -3.77 2.29
N THR A 202 17.83 -3.66 1.40
CA THR A 202 17.40 -2.40 0.79
C THR A 202 15.97 -2.07 1.18
N SER A 203 15.59 -0.81 0.97
CA SER A 203 14.25 -0.30 1.28
C SER A 203 13.90 0.87 0.36
N THR A 204 12.64 1.31 0.40
CA THR A 204 12.17 2.50 -0.33
C THR A 204 11.99 3.68 0.61
N TRP A 205 12.57 4.83 0.27
CA TRP A 205 12.46 6.06 1.03
C TRP A 205 11.63 7.10 0.27
N PHE A 206 10.45 7.43 0.79
CA PHE A 206 9.55 8.42 0.22
C PHE A 206 9.89 9.82 0.73
N PHE A 207 10.34 10.70 -0.16
CA PHE A 207 10.66 12.08 0.14
C PHE A 207 9.58 13.05 -0.32
N PHE A 208 9.23 13.98 0.55
CA PHE A 208 8.32 15.06 0.23
C PHE A 208 9.04 16.15 -0.57
N SER A 209 8.52 16.44 -1.76
CA SER A 209 9.08 17.45 -2.65
C SER A 209 8.30 18.75 -2.53
N ARG A 210 8.83 19.70 -1.75
CA ARG A 210 8.14 20.96 -1.50
C ARG A 210 8.28 21.91 -2.70
N ILE A 211 7.14 22.36 -3.22
CA ILE A 211 7.02 23.38 -4.27
C ILE A 211 6.07 24.50 -3.79
N THR A 212 5.95 25.59 -4.53
CA THR A 212 5.15 26.76 -4.11
C THR A 212 3.68 26.39 -3.83
N GLU A 213 3.11 25.51 -4.66
CA GLU A 213 1.71 25.12 -4.67
C GLU A 213 1.32 24.21 -3.49
N ASN A 214 2.29 23.54 -2.84
CA ASN A 214 2.05 22.57 -1.77
C ASN A 214 2.59 23.02 -0.39
N LYS A 215 2.92 24.31 -0.21
CA LYS A 215 3.43 24.85 1.07
C LYS A 215 2.33 25.05 2.12
N LYS A 216 1.63 23.98 2.49
CA LYS A 216 0.62 24.01 3.56
C LYS A 216 1.22 23.68 4.92
N LEU A 217 0.56 24.14 5.99
CA LEU A 217 1.01 23.99 7.37
C LEU A 217 1.24 22.53 7.80
N PHE A 218 0.43 21.61 7.26
CA PHE A 218 0.43 20.20 7.64
C PHE A 218 1.32 19.33 6.75
N ASN A 219 1.86 19.89 5.66
CA ASN A 219 2.80 19.17 4.81
C ASN A 219 4.22 19.26 5.43
N PRO A 220 5.09 18.28 5.13
CA PRO A 220 6.50 18.36 5.49
C PRO A 220 7.13 19.71 5.10
N ASN A 221 7.89 20.29 6.02
CA ASN A 221 8.38 21.67 5.91
C ASN A 221 9.87 21.78 5.64
N TYR A 222 10.58 20.67 5.45
CA TYR A 222 11.96 20.68 5.01
C TYR A 222 12.07 20.98 3.51
N GLU A 223 13.26 21.42 3.10
CA GLU A 223 13.59 21.70 1.71
C GLU A 223 14.61 20.66 1.24
N LEU A 224 14.50 20.18 0.00
CA LEU A 224 15.40 19.14 -0.53
C LEU A 224 16.87 19.58 -0.57
N LYS A 225 17.13 20.88 -0.74
CA LYS A 225 18.46 21.48 -0.69
C LYS A 225 19.09 21.53 0.71
N ASN A 226 18.38 21.13 1.76
CA ASN A 226 18.93 21.10 3.10
C ASN A 226 20.06 20.05 3.17
N ASN A 227 21.23 20.43 3.71
CA ASN A 227 22.39 19.54 3.78
C ASN A 227 22.09 18.19 4.46
N MET A 228 21.22 18.14 5.46
CA MET A 228 20.83 16.88 6.11
C MET A 228 19.99 15.99 5.19
N VAL A 229 19.14 16.60 4.34
CA VAL A 229 18.33 15.87 3.35
C VAL A 229 19.22 15.34 2.24
N VAL A 230 20.12 16.18 1.72
CA VAL A 230 21.10 15.80 0.68
C VAL A 230 22.02 14.68 1.19
N ASP A 231 22.54 14.80 2.41
CA ASP A 231 23.37 13.76 3.04
C ASP A 231 22.59 12.44 3.21
N LEU A 232 21.33 12.51 3.66
CA LEU A 232 20.48 11.32 3.78
C LEU A 232 20.23 10.67 2.42
N MET A 233 19.88 11.43 1.38
CA MET A 233 19.71 10.91 0.02
C MET A 233 20.99 10.25 -0.49
N GLN A 234 22.16 10.85 -0.26
CA GLN A 234 23.42 10.26 -0.67
C GLN A 234 23.70 8.94 0.06
N LYS A 235 23.40 8.86 1.36
CA LYS A 235 23.54 7.62 2.13
C LYS A 235 22.59 6.53 1.63
N ILE A 236 21.34 6.87 1.32
CA ILE A 236 20.34 5.95 0.76
C ILE A 236 20.83 5.38 -0.58
N LYS A 237 21.34 6.25 -1.47
CA LYS A 237 21.95 5.83 -2.74
C LYS A 237 23.15 4.91 -2.54
N ASN A 238 24.03 5.23 -1.58
CA ASN A 238 25.19 4.40 -1.26
C ASN A 238 24.81 3.02 -0.68
N ASN A 239 23.58 2.86 -0.16
CA ASN A 239 23.02 1.59 0.27
C ASN A 239 22.26 0.86 -0.86
N ASN A 240 22.23 1.42 -2.07
CA ASN A 240 21.39 0.98 -3.18
C ASN A 240 19.88 0.98 -2.86
N SER A 241 19.43 1.67 -1.80
CA SER A 241 18.02 1.81 -1.48
C SER A 241 17.32 2.79 -2.44
N GLU A 242 16.01 2.65 -2.61
CA GLU A 242 15.22 3.46 -3.55
C GLU A 242 14.86 4.83 -2.94
N ILE A 243 14.88 5.87 -3.77
CA ILE A 243 14.29 7.19 -3.47
C ILE A 243 13.00 7.33 -4.29
N ALA A 244 11.86 7.46 -3.62
CA ALA A 244 10.54 7.58 -4.22
C ALA A 244 9.83 8.88 -3.79
N LEU A 245 8.75 9.25 -4.48
CA LEU A 245 8.03 10.49 -4.19
C LEU A 245 7.00 10.31 -3.07
N HIS A 246 7.12 11.09 -2.01
CA HIS A 246 6.05 11.31 -1.04
C HIS A 246 5.16 12.47 -1.51
N ALA A 247 4.25 12.20 -2.46
CA ALA A 247 3.48 13.23 -3.13
C ALA A 247 2.54 13.97 -2.18
N SER A 248 2.31 15.25 -2.45
CA SER A 248 1.41 16.04 -1.61
C SER A 248 -0.06 15.62 -1.76
N PRO A 249 -0.93 15.96 -0.78
CA PRO A 249 -2.37 15.80 -0.95
C PRO A 249 -2.93 16.64 -2.10
N GLU A 250 -2.24 17.72 -2.48
CA GLU A 250 -2.65 18.62 -3.56
C GLU A 250 -2.43 17.98 -4.93
N SER A 251 -1.31 17.30 -5.12
CA SER A 251 -0.92 16.69 -6.40
C SER A 251 -1.79 15.50 -6.78
N ALA A 252 -2.49 14.89 -5.83
CA ALA A 252 -3.45 13.81 -6.09
C ALA A 252 -4.61 14.23 -7.03
N PHE A 253 -4.85 15.54 -7.17
CA PHE A 253 -5.91 16.12 -7.99
C PHE A 253 -5.38 16.96 -9.14
N ASN A 254 -4.06 17.05 -9.30
CA ASN A 254 -3.44 17.94 -10.27
C ASN A 254 -2.12 17.36 -10.80
N SER A 255 -2.18 16.87 -12.04
CA SER A 255 -1.04 16.29 -12.75
C SER A 255 0.16 17.25 -12.87
N ILE A 256 -0.09 18.55 -13.04
CA ILE A 256 0.99 19.55 -13.15
C ILE A 256 1.75 19.69 -11.83
N ILE A 257 1.03 19.67 -10.69
CA ILE A 257 1.66 19.72 -9.37
C ILE A 257 2.47 18.42 -9.14
N LEU A 258 1.89 17.26 -9.45
CA LEU A 258 2.58 15.97 -9.29
C LEU A 258 3.87 15.91 -10.13
N ASN A 259 3.80 16.35 -11.38
CA ASN A 259 4.95 16.39 -12.28
C ASN A 259 6.06 17.30 -11.74
N LYS A 260 5.71 18.49 -11.23
CA LYS A 260 6.66 19.42 -10.60
C LYS A 260 7.31 18.81 -9.36
N GLU A 261 6.53 18.16 -8.49
CA GLU A 261 7.04 17.47 -7.30
C GLU A 261 8.04 16.36 -7.68
N LYS A 262 7.65 15.50 -8.64
CA LYS A 262 8.47 14.41 -9.19
C LYS A 262 9.77 14.92 -9.80
N ALA A 263 9.69 15.91 -10.69
CA ALA A 263 10.84 16.50 -11.37
C ALA A 263 11.81 17.20 -10.40
N ASN A 264 11.26 17.93 -9.42
CA ASN A 264 12.06 18.58 -8.39
C ASN A 264 12.80 17.54 -7.54
N LEU A 265 12.14 16.46 -7.10
CA LEU A 265 12.82 15.38 -6.37
C LEU A 265 13.92 14.74 -7.22
N ALA A 266 13.61 14.37 -8.47
CA ALA A 266 14.57 13.78 -9.40
C ALA A 266 15.83 14.64 -9.58
N SER A 267 15.68 15.96 -9.65
CA SER A 267 16.80 16.89 -9.79
C SER A 267 17.74 16.93 -8.58
N TYR A 268 17.21 16.74 -7.36
CA TYR A 268 18.02 16.77 -6.13
C TYR A 268 18.62 15.40 -5.80
N SER A 269 17.88 14.32 -6.09
CA SER A 269 18.39 12.95 -5.87
C SER A 269 19.31 12.49 -7.00
N ASN A 270 19.20 13.08 -8.20
CA ASN A 270 19.80 12.58 -9.43
C ASN A 270 19.45 11.10 -9.66
N GLU A 271 18.16 10.79 -9.51
CA GLU A 271 17.55 9.46 -9.67
C GLU A 271 16.29 9.54 -10.52
N VAL A 272 15.94 8.44 -11.19
CA VAL A 272 14.61 8.27 -11.78
C VAL A 272 13.63 7.94 -10.67
N ILE A 273 12.53 8.69 -10.60
CA ILE A 273 11.52 8.50 -9.56
C ILE A 273 10.41 7.58 -10.08
N SER A 274 10.47 6.30 -9.72
CA SER A 274 9.53 5.24 -10.15
C SER A 274 8.31 5.10 -9.26
N GLY A 275 8.46 5.38 -7.97
CA GLY A 275 7.45 5.15 -6.93
C GLY A 275 6.75 6.40 -6.44
N ASN A 276 5.48 6.24 -6.05
CA ASN A 276 4.67 7.26 -5.39
C ASN A 276 4.03 6.75 -4.09
N ARG A 277 3.89 7.65 -3.11
CA ARG A 277 2.98 7.50 -1.98
C ARG A 277 2.45 8.87 -1.58
N HIS A 278 1.13 9.07 -1.60
CA HIS A 278 0.54 10.32 -1.17
C HIS A 278 0.61 10.49 0.36
N HIS A 279 1.10 11.65 0.78
CA HIS A 279 1.10 12.07 2.16
C HIS A 279 -0.31 11.99 2.76
N MET A 280 -0.41 11.39 3.95
CA MET A 280 -1.67 11.06 4.64
C MET A 280 -2.62 10.13 3.86
N GLY A 281 -2.15 9.41 2.83
CA GLY A 281 -3.00 8.53 2.01
C GLY A 281 -4.15 9.28 1.31
N ARG A 282 -3.95 10.56 0.99
CA ARG A 282 -4.99 11.44 0.45
C ARG A 282 -5.00 11.44 -1.07
N PHE A 283 -6.01 10.83 -1.66
CA PHE A 283 -6.20 10.82 -3.10
C PHE A 283 -7.67 10.58 -3.50
N ASN A 284 -7.96 10.65 -4.79
CA ASN A 284 -9.28 10.31 -5.32
C ASN A 284 -9.12 9.29 -6.44
N PRO A 285 -9.49 8.02 -6.19
CA PRO A 285 -9.40 6.93 -7.16
C PRO A 285 -9.91 7.26 -8.57
N LYS A 286 -10.95 8.09 -8.70
CA LYS A 286 -11.54 8.45 -10.00
C LYS A 286 -10.65 9.34 -10.87
N ILE A 287 -9.67 10.02 -10.28
CA ILE A 287 -8.85 11.02 -10.96
C ILE A 287 -7.36 10.72 -10.77
N SER A 288 -6.96 10.35 -9.56
CA SER A 288 -5.56 10.14 -9.19
C SER A 288 -4.91 9.01 -9.98
N PHE A 289 -5.64 7.94 -10.33
CA PHE A 289 -5.08 6.83 -11.10
C PHE A 289 -4.58 7.26 -12.48
N ASP A 290 -5.40 8.03 -13.19
CA ASP A 290 -5.00 8.60 -14.49
C ASP A 290 -3.79 9.52 -14.30
N ILE A 291 -3.82 10.39 -13.29
CA ILE A 291 -2.72 11.31 -12.99
C ILE A 291 -1.41 10.54 -12.72
N TRP A 292 -1.43 9.49 -11.92
CA TRP A 292 -0.24 8.70 -11.59
C TRP A 292 0.32 7.99 -12.82
N ILE A 293 -0.55 7.36 -13.61
CA ILE A 293 -0.18 6.62 -14.81
C ILE A 293 0.34 7.56 -15.91
N GLU A 294 -0.26 8.73 -16.07
CA GLU A 294 0.19 9.77 -17.01
C GLU A 294 1.53 10.40 -16.61
N ASN A 295 1.83 10.44 -15.31
CA ASN A 295 3.13 10.86 -14.79
C ASN A 295 4.16 9.72 -14.75
N GLU A 296 3.87 8.57 -15.36
CA GLU A 296 4.82 7.47 -15.54
C GLU A 296 5.39 6.94 -14.22
N PHE A 297 4.54 6.79 -13.20
CA PHE A 297 4.89 5.98 -12.03
C PHE A 297 4.75 4.49 -12.38
N GLU A 298 5.70 3.67 -11.94
CA GLU A 298 5.63 2.21 -12.06
C GLU A 298 4.71 1.62 -10.98
N TYR A 299 4.71 2.24 -9.81
CA TYR A 299 3.88 1.83 -8.70
C TYR A 299 3.44 2.99 -7.80
N ASP A 300 2.38 2.75 -7.06
CA ASP A 300 1.88 3.59 -5.97
C ASP A 300 1.72 2.75 -4.70
N ALA A 301 1.91 3.36 -3.53
CA ALA A 301 1.75 2.74 -2.22
C ALA A 301 0.87 3.58 -1.28
N SER A 302 -0.07 4.34 -1.86
CA SER A 302 -0.95 5.29 -1.16
C SER A 302 -2.18 4.62 -0.54
N PHE A 303 -2.49 3.36 -0.88
CA PHE A 303 -3.60 2.65 -0.26
C PHE A 303 -3.21 2.28 1.17
N LEU A 304 -3.52 3.19 2.10
CA LEU A 304 -3.23 3.08 3.51
C LEU A 304 -4.35 3.69 4.36
N ALA A 305 -4.44 3.21 5.60
CA ALA A 305 -5.30 3.78 6.63
C ALA A 305 -4.43 4.53 7.62
N ASN A 306 -4.83 5.72 8.04
CA ASN A 306 -4.00 6.49 8.98
C ASN A 306 -4.18 6.01 10.42
N ASP A 307 -5.36 5.51 10.78
CA ASP A 307 -5.79 5.29 12.17
C ASP A 307 -6.34 3.88 12.43
N LYS A 308 -6.30 2.99 11.44
CA LYS A 308 -6.71 1.60 11.56
C LYS A 308 -5.70 0.69 10.88
N PHE A 309 -5.55 -0.53 11.40
CA PHE A 309 -5.05 -1.64 10.61
C PHE A 309 -6.06 -1.88 9.49
N MET A 310 -5.66 -1.54 8.27
CA MET A 310 -6.54 -1.61 7.14
C MET A 310 -6.71 -3.08 6.74
N ASP A 311 -7.95 -3.54 6.55
CA ASP A 311 -8.26 -4.82 5.90
C ASP A 311 -8.86 -4.62 4.49
N ILE A 312 -8.66 -3.43 3.90
CA ILE A 312 -8.72 -3.29 2.43
C ILE A 312 -7.56 -4.06 1.80
N THR A 313 -6.57 -4.39 2.62
CA THR A 313 -5.63 -5.46 2.42
C THR A 313 -6.30 -6.83 2.46
N SER A 314 -7.61 -7.05 2.39
CA SER A 314 -8.13 -8.43 2.29
C SER A 314 -7.53 -9.19 1.09
N THR A 315 -6.97 -8.45 0.13
CA THR A 315 -6.06 -8.98 -0.89
C THR A 315 -4.75 -9.49 -0.29
N LYS A 316 -4.10 -8.73 0.59
CA LYS A 316 -2.72 -8.91 1.11
C LYS A 316 -1.71 -9.19 -0.01
N HIS A 317 -2.08 -8.69 -1.17
CA HIS A 317 -1.44 -8.82 -2.46
C HIS A 317 -1.59 -7.47 -3.16
N PHE A 318 -0.53 -7.04 -3.83
CA PHE A 318 -0.55 -5.88 -4.72
C PHE A 318 -1.40 -6.19 -5.96
N PHE A 319 -1.85 -5.17 -6.67
CA PHE A 319 -2.63 -5.34 -7.88
C PHE A 319 -2.38 -4.24 -8.89
N LYS A 320 -2.64 -4.50 -10.18
CA LYS A 320 -2.56 -3.43 -11.18
C LYS A 320 -3.81 -2.57 -11.15
N ILE A 321 -3.60 -1.27 -11.06
CA ILE A 321 -4.61 -0.24 -11.28
C ILE A 321 -4.52 0.17 -12.75
N PHE A 322 -5.66 0.17 -13.44
CA PHE A 322 -5.74 0.63 -14.83
C PHE A 322 -6.27 2.05 -14.92
N ASN A 323 -5.75 2.81 -15.89
CA ASN A 323 -6.30 4.11 -16.23
C ASN A 323 -7.72 4.00 -16.79
N THR A 324 -8.44 5.12 -16.92
CA THR A 324 -9.83 5.17 -17.40
C THR A 324 -10.02 4.50 -18.77
N SER A 325 -9.02 4.60 -19.65
CA SER A 325 -9.06 3.94 -20.96
C SER A 325 -8.76 2.43 -20.93
N GLY A 326 -8.22 1.91 -19.82
CA GLY A 326 -7.82 0.51 -19.66
C GLY A 326 -6.57 0.11 -20.46
N ASN A 327 -5.81 1.06 -20.99
CA ASN A 327 -4.67 0.78 -21.88
C ASN A 327 -3.31 0.77 -21.16
N LYS A 328 -3.22 1.45 -20.01
CA LYS A 328 -2.03 1.55 -19.19
C LYS A 328 -2.38 1.22 -17.74
N SER A 329 -1.38 0.80 -16.99
CA SER A 329 -1.53 0.44 -15.59
C SER A 329 -0.28 0.74 -14.79
N LEU A 330 -0.43 0.90 -13.49
CA LEU A 330 0.65 0.83 -12.50
C LEU A 330 0.33 -0.23 -11.45
N ILE A 331 1.32 -0.61 -10.64
CA ILE A 331 1.11 -1.55 -9.53
C ILE A 331 0.77 -0.77 -8.26
N GLU A 332 -0.30 -1.14 -7.58
CA GLU A 332 -0.59 -0.66 -6.22
C GLU A 332 -0.02 -1.64 -5.20
N PHE A 333 0.78 -1.13 -4.27
CA PHE A 333 1.27 -1.85 -3.09
C PHE A 333 0.58 -1.32 -1.82
N PRO A 334 -0.55 -1.91 -1.40
CA PRO A 334 -1.25 -1.48 -0.19
C PRO A 334 -0.32 -1.55 1.03
N THR A 335 -0.25 -0.47 1.80
CA THR A 335 0.54 -0.42 3.04
C THR A 335 -0.25 -1.08 4.15
N GLN A 336 0.28 -2.17 4.70
CA GLN A 336 -0.42 -3.03 5.67
C GLN A 336 -0.12 -2.64 7.12
N TRP A 337 1.07 -2.11 7.35
CA TRP A 337 1.54 -1.75 8.67
C TRP A 337 2.27 -0.42 8.60
N MET A 338 1.97 0.48 9.54
CA MET A 338 2.62 1.77 9.63
C MET A 338 2.79 2.17 11.10
N ASP A 339 4.04 2.39 11.53
CA ASP A 339 4.40 2.67 12.92
C ASP A 339 3.57 3.79 13.58
N VAL A 340 3.30 4.88 12.85
CA VAL A 340 2.51 6.02 13.35
C VAL A 340 1.05 5.67 13.62
N GLN A 341 0.48 4.61 13.02
CA GLN A 341 -0.85 4.10 13.40
C GLN A 341 -0.84 3.62 14.86
N TYR A 342 0.20 2.89 15.24
CA TYR A 342 0.36 2.33 16.58
C TYR A 342 0.74 3.42 17.58
N LEU A 343 1.72 4.26 17.22
CA LEU A 343 2.30 5.23 18.14
C LEU A 343 1.45 6.50 18.30
N ASN A 344 0.78 6.93 17.24
CA ASN A 344 0.02 8.18 17.25
C ASN A 344 -1.44 7.90 17.52
N PHE A 345 -2.07 7.05 16.72
CA PHE A 345 -3.53 6.87 16.80
C PHE A 345 -3.94 5.89 17.89
N SER A 346 -3.17 4.82 18.08
CA SER A 346 -3.45 3.81 19.11
C SER A 346 -2.75 4.09 20.44
N ALA A 347 -1.81 5.05 20.45
CA ALA A 347 -1.06 5.48 21.62
C ALA A 347 -0.34 4.33 22.36
N TYR A 348 0.25 3.39 21.62
CA TYR A 348 0.94 2.26 22.21
C TYR A 348 2.26 2.67 22.87
N ASP A 349 2.55 2.03 23.99
CA ASP A 349 3.89 2.02 24.57
C ASP A 349 4.81 1.05 23.80
N GLU A 350 6.10 1.06 24.15
CA GLU A 350 7.13 0.21 23.53
C GLU A 350 6.75 -1.28 23.56
N LYS A 351 6.31 -1.79 24.73
CA LYS A 351 6.01 -3.22 24.91
C LYS A 351 4.85 -3.65 24.01
N LYS A 352 3.78 -2.85 23.97
CA LYS A 352 2.61 -3.15 23.14
C LYS A 352 2.91 -2.95 21.65
N PHE A 353 3.62 -1.88 21.29
CA PHE A 353 4.09 -1.65 19.92
C PHE A 353 4.88 -2.85 19.40
N LYS A 354 5.86 -3.31 20.18
CA LYS A 354 6.68 -4.49 19.88
C LYS A 354 5.82 -5.74 19.70
N SER A 355 5.00 -6.08 20.70
CA SER A 355 4.09 -7.24 20.66
C SER A 355 3.20 -7.25 19.42
N GLU A 356 2.53 -6.13 19.12
CA GLU A 356 1.59 -6.08 17.99
C GLU A 356 2.31 -6.10 16.64
N THR A 357 3.51 -5.52 16.55
CA THR A 357 4.33 -5.60 15.34
C THR A 357 4.71 -7.05 15.02
N PHE A 358 5.19 -7.81 16.00
CA PHE A 358 5.52 -9.23 15.80
C PHE A 358 4.29 -10.09 15.45
N LYS A 359 3.13 -9.81 16.05
CA LYS A 359 1.88 -10.49 15.67
C LYS A 359 1.51 -10.29 14.20
N VAL A 360 1.70 -9.08 13.66
CA VAL A 360 1.45 -8.79 12.25
C VAL A 360 2.41 -9.56 11.36
N ILE A 361 3.69 -9.63 11.72
CA ILE A 361 4.70 -10.41 10.99
C ILE A 361 4.35 -11.91 11.00
N ASP A 362 4.01 -12.46 12.17
CA ASP A 362 3.59 -13.87 12.28
C ASP A 362 2.33 -14.17 11.48
N ASN A 363 1.36 -13.24 11.47
CA ASN A 363 0.16 -13.38 10.66
C ASN A 363 0.49 -13.38 9.17
N ALA A 364 1.39 -12.50 8.72
CA ALA A 364 1.80 -12.47 7.32
C ALA A 364 2.51 -13.78 6.92
N TYR A 365 3.44 -14.25 7.76
CA TYR A 365 4.15 -15.51 7.57
C TYR A 365 3.20 -16.72 7.49
N ASN A 366 2.34 -16.89 8.48
CA ASN A 366 1.46 -18.07 8.60
C ASN A 366 0.43 -18.17 7.47
N ASN A 367 0.19 -17.06 6.75
CA ASN A 367 -0.80 -17.00 5.69
C ASN A 367 -0.18 -16.70 4.30
N ASN A 368 1.14 -16.80 4.14
CA ASN A 368 1.86 -16.54 2.88
C ASN A 368 1.54 -15.17 2.26
N GLN A 369 1.58 -14.12 3.08
CA GLN A 369 1.22 -12.77 2.67
C GLN A 369 2.47 -11.92 2.44
N VAL A 370 2.39 -11.03 1.47
CA VAL A 370 3.41 -9.99 1.27
C VAL A 370 3.13 -8.89 2.27
N LEU A 371 4.09 -8.64 3.16
CA LEU A 371 3.97 -7.65 4.22
C LEU A 371 4.60 -6.32 3.77
N SER A 372 3.82 -5.26 3.67
CA SER A 372 4.29 -3.91 3.35
C SER A 372 4.32 -3.06 4.61
N MET A 373 5.52 -2.72 5.10
CA MET A 373 5.74 -1.95 6.32
C MET A 373 6.28 -0.56 6.01
N ASN A 374 5.68 0.45 6.64
CA ASN A 374 6.10 1.85 6.57
C ASN A 374 6.57 2.36 7.94
N TRP A 375 7.77 2.95 7.97
CA TRP A 375 8.39 3.52 9.16
C TRP A 375 8.68 5.01 8.96
N HIS A 376 8.67 5.80 10.04
CA HIS A 376 8.89 7.24 9.95
C HIS A 376 10.17 7.72 10.63
N GLY A 377 11.00 6.85 11.20
CA GLY A 377 12.21 7.29 11.94
C GLY A 377 11.89 8.06 13.22
N VAL A 378 10.81 7.68 13.91
CA VAL A 378 10.28 8.42 15.07
C VAL A 378 11.33 8.53 16.19
N PRO A 379 11.50 9.70 16.83
CA PRO A 379 12.60 9.95 17.76
C PRO A 379 12.41 9.37 19.17
N TYR A 380 11.90 8.14 19.30
CA TYR A 380 11.91 7.41 20.57
C TYR A 380 13.26 6.69 20.77
N LYS A 381 13.74 6.64 22.02
CA LYS A 381 15.03 6.01 22.37
C LYS A 381 15.12 4.53 21.98
N TRP A 382 14.04 3.78 22.21
CA TRP A 382 13.93 2.34 21.95
C TRP A 382 13.63 2.00 20.49
N TYR A 383 13.33 2.99 19.65
CA TYR A 383 12.72 2.77 18.33
C TYR A 383 13.62 1.97 17.39
N THR A 384 14.90 2.32 17.32
CA THR A 384 15.87 1.64 16.47
C THR A 384 16.21 0.24 16.96
N ASP A 385 16.08 -0.01 18.26
CA ASP A 385 16.29 -1.35 18.83
C ASP A 385 15.16 -2.28 18.39
N VAL A 386 13.91 -1.83 18.49
CA VAL A 386 12.76 -2.59 17.98
C VAL A 386 12.83 -2.77 16.47
N TYR A 387 13.24 -1.73 15.72
CA TYR A 387 13.42 -1.84 14.27
C TYR A 387 14.46 -2.91 13.88
N ARG A 388 15.60 -2.94 14.58
CA ARG A 388 16.62 -4.00 14.41
C ARG A 388 16.04 -5.38 14.71
N GLU A 389 15.35 -5.53 15.84
CA GLU A 389 14.74 -6.81 16.22
C GLU A 389 13.71 -7.30 15.19
N VAL A 390 12.94 -6.38 14.58
CA VAL A 390 12.00 -6.72 13.51
C VAL A 390 12.72 -7.27 12.28
N ILE A 391 13.80 -6.61 11.84
CA ILE A 391 14.60 -7.08 10.70
C ILE A 391 15.22 -8.45 11.01
N ASP A 392 15.87 -8.59 12.16
CA ASP A 392 16.50 -9.83 12.61
C ASP A 392 15.48 -10.98 12.68
N TYR A 393 14.30 -10.74 13.24
CA TYR A 393 13.23 -11.74 13.34
C TYR A 393 12.70 -12.17 11.96
N CYS A 394 12.49 -11.22 11.05
CA CYS A 394 12.08 -11.51 9.68
C CYS A 394 13.13 -12.36 8.95
N ILE A 395 14.43 -12.03 9.09
CA ILE A 395 15.53 -12.81 8.52
C ILE A 395 15.55 -14.23 9.11
N GLN A 396 15.43 -14.37 10.44
CA GLN A 396 15.39 -15.68 11.10
C GLN A 396 14.22 -16.55 10.65
N LYS A 397 13.09 -15.95 10.28
CA LYS A 397 11.95 -16.65 9.68
C LYS A 397 12.12 -16.94 8.18
N GLY A 398 13.18 -16.43 7.55
CA GLY A 398 13.45 -16.61 6.13
C GLY A 398 12.64 -15.67 5.23
N PHE A 399 12.35 -14.45 5.69
CA PHE A 399 11.78 -13.43 4.81
C PHE A 399 12.83 -12.89 3.84
N LEU A 400 12.43 -12.65 2.59
CA LEU A 400 13.09 -11.66 1.75
C LEU A 400 12.67 -10.27 2.26
N ILE A 401 13.64 -9.38 2.45
CA ILE A 401 13.39 -7.99 2.85
C ILE A 401 14.00 -7.07 1.79
N CYS A 402 13.18 -6.25 1.14
CA CYS A 402 13.65 -5.32 0.11
C CYS A 402 12.69 -4.13 -0.08
N GLY A 403 13.12 -3.14 -0.87
CA GLY A 403 12.26 -2.04 -1.35
C GLY A 403 11.34 -2.45 -2.51
N TYR A 404 10.41 -1.57 -2.88
CA TYR A 404 9.44 -1.84 -3.95
C TYR A 404 10.10 -1.98 -5.33
N ARG A 405 11.04 -1.07 -5.70
CA ARG A 405 11.78 -1.17 -6.97
C ARG A 405 12.50 -2.51 -7.09
N ASP A 406 13.28 -2.89 -6.08
CA ASP A 406 14.08 -4.12 -6.12
C ASP A 406 13.17 -5.35 -6.21
N TYR A 407 12.02 -5.34 -5.52
CA TYR A 407 11.02 -6.38 -5.69
C TYR A 407 10.46 -6.43 -7.13
N LEU A 408 10.10 -5.28 -7.71
CA LEU A 408 9.61 -5.19 -9.09
C LEU A 408 10.62 -5.70 -10.12
N GLU A 409 11.91 -5.44 -9.91
CA GLU A 409 12.98 -5.95 -10.77
C GLU A 409 13.09 -7.47 -10.69
N ASN A 410 12.93 -8.05 -9.50
CA ASN A 410 12.98 -9.51 -9.29
C ASN A 410 11.78 -10.29 -9.85
N ILE A 411 10.65 -9.65 -10.14
CA ILE A 411 9.44 -10.30 -10.68
C ILE A 411 9.16 -9.98 -12.16
N LYS A 412 10.03 -9.18 -12.79
CA LYS A 412 9.95 -8.89 -14.24
C LYS A 412 10.53 -10.02 -15.08
N ASP A 413 11.31 -10.91 -14.46
CA ASP A 413 11.77 -12.20 -14.99
C ASP A 413 10.82 -13.34 -14.62
#